data_AF-A0A401JHW0-F1
#
_entry.id   AF-A0A401JHW0-F1
#
_cell.length_a   1.000
_cell.length_b   1.000
_cell.length_c   1.000
_cell.angle_alpha   90.00
_cell.angle_beta   90.00
_cell.angle_gamma   90.00
#
_symmetry.space_group_name_H-M   'P 1'
#
loop_
_entity.id
_entity.type
_entity.pdbx_description
1 polymer ?
#
loop_
_entity_poly.entity_id
_entity_poly.type
_entity_poly.pdbx_seq_one_letter_code
_entity_poly.pdbx_strand_id
1 'polypeptide(L)' 'MDTTDQGFHQEALVPLSSETHAGEDVAIFARGPKAHLFHGVQEQNYIFHVMKDALDL' A
#
# COMPACT_ATOMS: atom_id res chain seq x y z
N MET A 1 3.97 -25.41 20.43
CA MET A 1 3.74 -24.01 20.03
C MET A 1 2.69 -24.05 18.95
N ASP A 2 1.56 -23.38 19.14
CA ASP A 2 0.55 -23.23 18.09
C ASP A 2 0.84 -21.91 17.36
N THR A 3 1.27 -21.97 16.11
CA THR A 3 1.59 -20.78 15.31
C THR A 3 0.36 -20.08 14.76
N THR A 4 -0.83 -20.66 15.00
CA THR A 4 -2.13 -20.11 14.57
C THR A 4 -2.87 -19.41 15.72
N ASP A 5 -2.33 -19.44 16.94
CA ASP A 5 -2.86 -18.69 18.07
C ASP A 5 -2.86 -17.17 17.78
N GLN A 6 -3.93 -16.47 18.14
CA GLN A 6 -4.10 -15.03 17.88
C GLN A 6 -3.01 -14.17 18.53
N GLY A 7 -2.41 -14.62 19.65
CA GLY A 7 -1.33 -13.93 20.35
C GLY A 7 0.08 -14.31 19.88
N PHE A 8 0.19 -15.24 18.94
CA PHE A 8 1.49 -15.67 18.43
C PHE A 8 2.14 -14.58 17.57
N HIS A 9 3.36 -14.18 17.94
CA HIS A 9 4.18 -13.28 17.15
C HIS A 9 5.20 -14.11 16.36
N GLN A 10 5.22 -13.93 15.04
CA GLN A 10 6.19 -14.61 14.18
C GLN A 10 7.63 -14.16 14.51
N GLU A 11 8.58 -15.05 14.23
CA GLU A 11 9.99 -14.77 14.46
C GLU A 11 10.46 -13.58 13.62
N ALA A 12 11.27 -12.71 14.23
CA ALA A 12 11.88 -11.56 13.58
C ALA A 12 13.40 -11.63 13.69
N LEU A 13 14.11 -11.15 12.67
CA LEU A 13 15.57 -11.15 12.65
C LEU A 13 16.18 -10.12 13.62
N VAL A 14 15.49 -9.00 13.83
CA VAL A 14 15.94 -7.89 14.69
C VAL A 14 14.91 -7.65 15.79
N PRO A 15 15.28 -7.71 17.08
CA PRO A 15 14.35 -7.49 18.17
C PRO A 15 14.06 -5.99 18.32
N LEU A 16 12.80 -5.60 18.10
CA LEU A 16 12.30 -4.25 18.32
C LEU A 16 11.08 -4.30 19.23
N SER A 17 10.79 -3.19 19.91
CA SER A 17 9.56 -3.05 20.71
C SER A 17 8.30 -2.95 19.83
N SER A 18 8.47 -2.62 18.55
CA SER A 18 7.43 -2.51 17.54
C SER A 18 8.06 -2.79 16.16
N GLU A 19 7.33 -3.46 15.29
CA GLU A 19 7.75 -3.67 13.90
C GLU A 19 7.83 -2.32 13.15
N THR A 20 8.67 -2.27 12.12
CA THR A 20 8.83 -1.08 11.27
C THR A 20 8.22 -1.33 9.91
N HIS A 21 7.55 -0.31 9.36
CA HIS A 21 7.05 -0.38 7.99
C HIS A 21 8.16 -0.68 6.98
N ALA A 22 7.82 -1.47 5.97
CA ALA A 22 8.63 -1.65 4.79
C ALA A 22 8.35 -0.54 3.76
N GLY A 23 9.32 -0.30 2.87
CA GLY A 23 9.36 0.84 1.93
C GLY A 23 9.17 0.45 0.47
N GLU A 24 8.63 -0.74 0.20
CA GLU A 24 8.34 -1.23 -1.14
C GLU A 24 7.14 -0.54 -1.78
N ASP A 25 7.05 -0.66 -3.10
CA ASP A 25 5.90 -0.19 -3.87
C ASP A 25 4.61 -0.91 -3.42
N VAL A 26 3.52 -0.14 -3.32
CA VAL A 26 2.18 -0.66 -3.00
C VAL A 26 1.26 -0.63 -4.23
N ALA A 27 0.34 -1.59 -4.30
CA ALA A 27 -0.59 -1.70 -5.41
C ALA A 27 -1.65 -0.59 -5.41
N ILE A 28 -2.01 -0.10 -6.60
CA ILE A 28 -3.17 0.78 -6.83
C ILE A 28 -4.22 -0.01 -7.62
N PHE A 29 -5.45 -0.05 -7.10
CA PHE A 29 -6.61 -0.60 -7.80
C PHE A 29 -7.59 0.52 -8.12
N ALA A 30 -7.99 0.66 -9.39
CA ALA A 30 -8.85 1.75 -9.84
C ALA A 30 -9.96 1.28 -10.77
N ARG A 31 -11.13 1.92 -10.67
CA ARG A 31 -12.30 1.71 -11.55
C ARG A 31 -13.09 3.01 -11.66
N GLY A 32 -13.58 3.33 -12.86
CA GLY A 32 -14.42 4.51 -13.12
C GLY A 32 -13.78 5.50 -14.10
N PRO A 33 -14.30 6.75 -14.17
CA PRO A 33 -13.74 7.80 -15.02
C PRO A 33 -12.24 7.97 -14.79
N LYS A 34 -11.49 8.06 -15.89
CA LYS A 34 -10.02 8.23 -15.90
C LYS A 34 -9.21 7.14 -15.16
N ALA A 35 -9.82 6.00 -14.77
CA ALA A 35 -9.10 4.91 -14.09
C ALA A 35 -7.94 4.30 -14.93
N HIS A 36 -8.03 4.37 -16.27
CA HIS A 36 -6.97 3.92 -17.18
C HIS A 36 -5.67 4.73 -17.07
N LEU A 37 -5.68 5.88 -16.39
CA LEU A 37 -4.47 6.65 -16.09
C LEU A 37 -3.61 5.96 -15.03
N PHE A 38 -4.19 5.11 -14.17
CA PHE A 38 -3.42 4.28 -13.26
C PHE A 38 -2.84 3.07 -14.01
N HIS A 39 -1.57 3.18 -14.41
CA HIS A 39 -0.83 2.11 -15.08
C HIS A 39 0.67 2.19 -14.72
N GLY A 40 1.36 1.05 -14.80
CA GLY A 40 2.81 0.99 -14.53
C GLY A 40 3.18 1.31 -13.08
N VAL A 41 4.42 1.78 -12.89
CA VAL A 41 4.94 2.28 -11.60
C VAL A 41 4.80 3.79 -11.60
N GLN A 42 4.27 4.35 -10.51
CA GLN A 42 3.96 5.77 -10.37
C GLN A 42 4.37 6.25 -8.98
N GLU A 43 4.75 7.52 -8.88
CA GLU A 43 4.94 8.19 -7.59
C GLU A 43 3.61 8.29 -6.83
N GLN A 44 3.63 8.18 -5.49
CA GLN A 44 2.40 8.16 -4.68
C GLN A 44 1.55 9.44 -4.87
N ASN A 45 2.17 10.60 -5.12
CA ASN A 45 1.42 11.85 -5.37
C ASN A 45 0.64 11.84 -6.68
N TYR A 46 0.94 10.92 -7.60
CA TYR A 46 0.18 10.73 -8.85
C TYR A 46 -1.30 10.42 -8.58
N ILE A 47 -1.61 9.73 -7.47
CA ILE A 47 -2.98 9.44 -7.03
C ILE A 47 -3.80 10.72 -6.94
N PHE A 48 -3.26 11.75 -6.29
CA PHE A 48 -3.92 13.04 -6.16
C PHE A 48 -4.19 13.68 -7.53
N HIS A 49 -3.20 13.67 -8.42
CA HIS A 49 -3.33 14.30 -9.74
C HIS A 49 -4.38 13.60 -10.61
N VAL A 50 -4.42 12.27 -10.62
CA VAL A 50 -5.44 11.52 -11.36
C VAL A 50 -6.82 11.73 -10.76
N MET A 51 -6.96 11.76 -9.44
CA MET A 51 -8.25 12.02 -8.78
C MET A 51 -8.74 13.44 -9.06
N LYS A 52 -7.85 14.44 -8.99
CA LYS A 52 -8.17 15.84 -9.33
C LYS A 52 -8.68 15.94 -10.76
N ASP A 53 -7.95 15.34 -11.69
CA ASP A 53 -8.33 15.32 -13.11
C ASP A 53 -9.67 14.59 -13.30
N ALA A 54 -9.89 13.44 -12.66
CA ALA A 54 -11.14 12.68 -12.78
C ALA A 54 -12.39 13.43 -12.29
N LEU A 55 -12.20 14.39 -11.37
CA LEU A 55 -13.27 15.19 -10.77
C LEU A 55 -13.41 16.59 -11.39
N ASP A 56 -12.60 16.93 -12.39
CA ASP A 56 -12.52 18.27 -13.00
C ASP A 56 -12.38 19.39 -11.94
N LEU A 57 -11.53 19.17 -10.93
CA LEU A 57 -11.22 20.09 -9.83
C LEU A 57 -9.96 20.95 -10.07
#